data_AF-A0A7X2XEG9-F1
#
_entry.id   AF-A0A7X2XEG9-F1
#
_cell.length_a   1.000
_cell.length_b   1.000
_cell.length_c   1.000
_cell.angle_alpha   90.00
_cell.angle_beta   90.00
_cell.angle_gamma   90.00
#
_symmetry.space_group_name_H-M   'P 1'
#
loop_
_entity.id
_entity.type
_entity.pdbx_description
1 polymer ?
#
loop_
_entity_poly.entity_id
_entity_poly.type
_entity_poly.pdbx_seq_one_letter_code
_entity_poly.pdbx_strand_id
1 'polypeptide(L)' 'MKKFITVTLAFIIALSIPLAAYAATYIGNRNSWKFHYQGCRWERKMNESNRIYFSSRQEAIDMGMAPCKVCRP' A
#
# COMPACT_ATOMS: atom_id res chain seq x y z
N MET A 1 10.27 -19.45 -44.13
CA MET A 1 9.26 -18.57 -43.50
C MET A 1 8.39 -19.34 -42.47
N LYS A 2 8.98 -20.20 -41.63
CA LYS A 2 8.27 -20.95 -40.56
C LYS A 2 8.85 -20.71 -39.16
N LYS A 3 9.96 -19.97 -39.07
CA LYS A 3 10.65 -19.64 -37.80
C LYS A 3 10.10 -18.39 -37.10
N PHE A 4 9.15 -17.68 -37.75
CA PHE A 4 8.51 -16.49 -37.19
C PHE A 4 7.23 -16.80 -36.39
N ILE A 5 6.71 -18.04 -36.47
CA ILE A 5 5.47 -18.44 -35.79
C ILE A 5 5.75 -18.97 -34.37
N THR A 6 6.99 -19.39 -34.07
CA THR A 6 7.36 -19.87 -32.72
C THR A 6 7.77 -18.76 -31.75
N VAL A 7 7.95 -17.52 -32.22
CA VAL A 7 8.32 -16.37 -31.38
C VAL A 7 7.09 -15.65 -30.81
N THR A 8 5.91 -15.85 -31.41
CA THR A 8 4.68 -15.15 -30.98
C THR A 8 4.00 -15.76 -29.75
N LEU A 9 4.32 -17.00 -29.36
CA LEU A 9 3.74 -17.62 -28.17
C LEU A 9 4.51 -17.32 -26.87
N ALA A 10 5.81 -17.00 -26.95
CA ALA A 10 6.64 -16.69 -25.78
C ALA A 10 6.57 -15.20 -25.37
N PHE A 11 6.08 -14.31 -26.23
CA PHE A 11 6.01 -12.87 -25.95
C PHE A 11 4.78 -12.46 -25.14
N ILE A 12 3.77 -13.34 -25.04
CA ILE A 12 2.51 -13.06 -24.32
C ILE A 12 2.64 -13.37 -22.81
N ILE A 13 3.61 -14.19 -22.40
CA ILE A 13 3.80 -14.60 -20.99
C ILE A 13 4.56 -13.55 -20.16
N ALA A 14 5.22 -12.57 -20.80
CA ALA A 14 5.92 -11.48 -20.11
C ALA A 14 5.06 -10.22 -19.90
N LEU A 15 3.82 -10.19 -20.43
CA LEU A 15 2.88 -9.09 -20.25
C LEU A 15 1.89 -9.32 -19.10
N SER A 16 2.11 -10.37 -18.30
CA SER A 16 1.37 -10.59 -17.07
C SER A 16 2.13 -10.00 -15.88
N ILE A 17 1.63 -8.86 -15.41
CA ILE A 17 1.75 -8.32 -14.05
C ILE A 17 3.02 -7.45 -13.86
N PRO A 18 2.83 -6.13 -13.77
CA PRO A 18 2.84 -5.56 -12.45
C PRO A 18 1.45 -5.01 -12.19
N LEU A 19 0.54 -5.89 -11.74
CA LEU A 19 -0.51 -5.46 -10.85
C LEU A 19 0.23 -5.03 -9.59
N ALA A 20 0.73 -3.80 -9.59
CA ALA A 20 1.03 -3.07 -8.39
C ALA A 20 -0.31 -3.02 -7.64
N ALA A 21 -0.55 -4.07 -6.87
CA ALA A 21 -1.45 -4.02 -5.76
C ALA A 21 -0.88 -2.87 -4.94
N TYR A 22 -1.47 -1.69 -5.11
CA TYR A 22 -1.36 -0.60 -4.16
C TYR A 22 -1.95 -1.17 -2.87
N ALA A 23 -1.17 -2.00 -2.18
CA ALA A 23 -1.47 -2.43 -0.84
C ALA A 23 -1.66 -1.11 -0.08
N ALA A 24 -2.91 -0.83 0.29
CA ALA A 24 -3.25 0.41 0.95
C ALA A 24 -2.33 0.52 2.16
N THR A 25 -1.32 1.37 2.07
CA THR A 25 -0.30 1.45 3.11
C THR A 25 -0.95 2.22 4.26
N TYR A 26 -1.05 1.55 5.42
CA TYR A 26 -1.59 2.17 6.61
C TYR A 26 -0.45 2.90 7.31
N ILE A 27 -0.65 4.19 7.59
CA ILE A 27 0.37 5.06 8.16
C ILE A 27 -0.07 5.43 9.58
N GLY A 28 0.58 4.82 10.56
CA GLY A 28 0.49 5.14 11.98
C GLY A 28 1.24 6.41 12.36
N ASN A 29 0.75 7.07 13.40
CA ASN A 29 1.43 8.18 14.06
C ASN A 29 1.84 7.75 15.47
N ARG A 30 3.14 7.65 15.73
CA ARG A 30 3.67 7.20 17.04
C ARG A 30 3.38 8.17 18.20
N ASN A 31 3.02 9.41 17.91
CA ASN A 31 2.65 10.41 18.92
C ASN A 31 1.16 10.30 19.28
N SER A 32 0.27 10.32 18.28
CA SER A 32 -1.17 10.31 18.52
C SER A 32 -1.79 8.92 18.64
N TRP A 33 -1.02 7.86 18.36
CA TRP A 33 -1.47 6.47 18.33
C TRP A 33 -2.67 6.23 17.40
N LYS A 34 -2.71 6.97 16.30
CA LYS A 34 -3.73 6.84 15.25
C LYS A 34 -3.11 6.43 13.93
N PHE A 35 -3.81 5.60 13.16
CA PHE A 35 -3.40 5.23 11.81
C PHE A 35 -4.37 5.72 10.74
N HIS A 36 -3.86 5.88 9.54
CA HIS A 36 -4.51 6.58 8.42
C HIS A 36 -4.23 5.87 7.09
N TYR A 37 -5.11 6.03 6.10
CA TYR A 37 -4.71 5.87 4.68
C TYR A 37 -3.80 7.02 4.23
N GLN A 38 -2.94 6.74 3.25
CA GLN A 38 -2.18 7.76 2.53
C GLN A 38 -3.12 8.81 1.92
N GLY A 39 -2.77 10.10 2.04
CA GLY A 39 -3.55 11.22 1.53
C GLY A 39 -4.61 11.74 2.49
N CYS A 40 -4.82 11.11 3.66
CA CYS A 40 -5.70 11.67 4.68
C CYS A 40 -5.20 13.06 5.11
N ARG A 41 -6.12 14.04 5.26
CA ARG A 41 -5.75 15.40 5.67
C ARG A 41 -4.95 15.49 6.98
N TRP A 42 -5.10 14.50 7.86
CA TRP A 42 -4.36 14.40 9.12
C TRP A 42 -3.02 13.71 8.94
N GLU A 43 -2.96 12.70 8.07
CA GLU A 43 -1.71 12.02 7.67
C GLU A 43 -0.75 13.02 7.03
N ARG A 44 -1.23 13.86 6.11
CA ARG A 44 -0.40 14.90 5.45
C ARG A 44 0.19 15.94 6.40
N LYS A 45 -0.34 16.06 7.61
CA LYS A 45 0.15 16.98 8.65
C LYS A 45 1.09 16.30 9.64
N MET A 46 1.32 15.00 9.52
CA MET A 46 2.22 14.27 10.39
C MET A 46 3.66 14.63 10.06
N ASN A 47 4.46 14.86 11.10
CA ASN A 47 5.91 14.90 10.97
C ASN A 47 6.40 13.55 10.47
N GLU A 48 7.33 13.56 9.51
CA GLU A 48 7.86 12.35 8.89
C GLU A 48 8.42 11.37 9.92
N SER A 49 9.14 11.89 10.92
CA SER A 49 9.68 11.06 11.99
C SER A 49 8.59 10.28 12.72
N ASN A 50 7.39 10.84 12.90
CA ASN A 50 6.32 10.21 13.67
C ASN A 50 5.58 9.10 12.91
N ARG A 51 5.92 8.87 11.63
CA ARG A 51 5.24 7.88 10.79
C ARG A 51 5.73 6.47 11.08
N ILE A 52 4.78 5.55 11.15
CA ILE A 52 5.01 4.11 11.16
C ILE A 52 4.21 3.52 10.02
N TYR A 53 4.80 2.68 9.20
CA TYR A 53 4.13 2.10 8.04
C TYR A 53 3.75 0.66 8.34
N PHE A 54 2.50 0.30 8.05
CA PHE A 54 1.97 -1.05 8.22
C PHE A 54 1.52 -1.64 6.89
N SER A 55 1.72 -2.95 6.76
CA SER A 55 1.30 -3.74 5.61
C SER A 55 -0.19 -4.08 5.64
N SER A 56 -0.80 -4.06 6.82
CA SER A 56 -2.22 -4.36 7.00
C SER A 56 -2.87 -3.52 8.12
N ARG A 57 -4.20 -3.41 8.04
CA ARG A 57 -5.02 -2.78 9.09
C ARG A 57 -4.85 -3.48 10.43
N GLN A 58 -4.80 -4.82 10.40
CA GLN A 58 -4.73 -5.63 11.61
C GLN A 58 -3.40 -5.41 12.34
N GLU A 59 -2.29 -5.31 11.61
CA GLU A 59 -0.97 -5.00 12.18
C GLU A 59 -0.97 -3.68 12.97
N ALA A 60 -1.63 -2.64 12.46
CA ALA A 60 -1.79 -1.37 13.17
C ALA A 60 -2.64 -1.51 14.44
N ILE A 61 -3.69 -2.33 14.39
CA ILE A 61 -4.58 -2.59 15.53
C ILE A 61 -3.88 -3.44 16.59
N ASP A 62 -3.11 -4.45 16.19
CA ASP A 62 -2.34 -5.32 17.08
C ASP A 62 -1.23 -4.54 17.80
N MET A 63 -0.69 -3.51 17.15
CA MET A 63 0.18 -2.53 17.81
C MET A 63 -0.55 -1.64 18.83
N GLY A 64 -1.88 -1.64 18.87
CA GLY A 64 -2.69 -0.82 19.78
C GLY A 64 -3.07 0.56 19.22
N MET A 65 -2.92 0.79 17.91
CA MET A 65 -3.33 2.07 17.30
C MET A 65 -4.82 2.11 16.96
N ALA A 66 -5.42 3.30 17.08
CA ALA A 66 -6.81 3.54 16.72
C ALA A 66 -6.97 4.02 15.27
N PRO A 67 -8.01 3.59 14.52
CA PRO A 67 -8.25 4.08 13.18
C PRO A 67 -8.69 5.55 13.20
N CYS A 68 -8.22 6.32 12.22
CA CYS A 68 -8.68 7.69 12.05
C CYS A 68 -10.17 7.74 11.69
N LYS A 69 -10.96 8.50 12.46
CA LYS A 69 -12.40 8.68 12.20
C LYS A 69 -12.73 9.45 10.92
N VAL A 70 -11.73 10.11 10.29
CA VAL A 70 -11.93 10.88 9.05
C VAL A 70 -11.76 10.01 7.81
N CYS A 71 -10.62 9.33 7.66
CA CYS A 71 -10.41 8.44 6.50
C CYS A 71 -10.90 7.01 6.73
N ARG A 72 -11.30 6.65 7.96
CA ARG A 72 -11.85 5.34 8.36
C ARG A 72 -11.11 4.13 7.74
N PRO A 73 -9.81 4.01 8.02
CA PRO A 73 -9.02 2.87 7.56
C PRO A 73 -9.33 1.56 8.29
#